data_AF-A0A1E4NQM7-F1
#
_entry.id   AF-A0A1E4NQM7-F1
#
_cell.length_a   1.000
_cell.length_b   1.000
_cell.length_c   1.000
_cell.angle_alpha   90.00
_cell.angle_beta   90.00
_cell.angle_gamma   90.00
#
_symmetry.space_group_name_H-M   'P 1'
#
loop_
_entity.id
_entity.type
_entity.pdbx_description
1 polymer ?
#
loop_
_entity_poly.entity_id
_entity_poly.type
_entity_poly.pdbx_seq_one_letter_code
_entity_poly.pdbx_strand_id
1 'polypeptide(L)'
;MKQPDFFLVGAPKCGTTALSAYLRAHPRIFMCVPKEPGYFALDFPAHRFVANRDDYAELFRDAGEEHLAVGEASVIYMYSDLAIAELHEALPAARLLVMLRNPMDMAVSMHAQALWSCDESIEDFGNAWALCADRRAGDKVPWHCRDSKVLLYDRMPLLGSQLRRLLEIFPRAQVGWWFFDDLMADPGRVYRDVLSFLDVPDDGRLDFPRVNVRKHARSRLLGLCTQKTPERLVSAAMKLKRGLGIPRWGVRDALRRANRKSQPQRSLLPAVRAAMHAHFAPDIRLLEDITGRELGHWLESDERRNTRGLPVARGRSRGLE
;
A
#
# COMPACT_ATOMS: atom_id res chain seq x y z
N MET A 1 12.83 -5.16 25.07
CA MET A 1 12.03 -4.43 24.06
C MET A 1 10.92 -5.36 23.61
N LYS A 2 9.67 -4.88 23.51
CA LYS A 2 8.58 -5.69 22.94
C LYS A 2 8.87 -5.96 21.46
N GLN A 3 8.57 -7.17 21.01
CA GLN A 3 8.63 -7.52 19.59
C GLN A 3 7.27 -7.22 18.94
N PRO A 4 7.23 -6.97 17.61
CA PRO A 4 5.96 -6.88 16.90
C PRO A 4 5.21 -8.22 16.98
N ASP A 5 3.91 -8.14 17.25
CA ASP A 5 2.98 -9.27 17.33
C ASP A 5 1.93 -9.25 16.21
N PHE A 6 1.84 -8.16 15.43
CA PHE A 6 1.04 -8.12 14.22
C PHE A 6 1.66 -7.33 13.06
N PHE A 7 1.20 -7.65 11.85
CA PHE A 7 1.72 -7.08 10.60
C PHE A 7 0.60 -6.75 9.61
N LEU A 8 0.50 -5.48 9.24
CA LEU A 8 -0.32 -5.06 8.09
C LEU A 8 0.48 -5.29 6.80
N VAL A 9 0.42 -6.53 6.31
CA VAL A 9 1.27 -7.05 5.21
C VAL A 9 0.85 -6.58 3.83
N GLY A 10 -0.35 -6.01 3.69
CA GLY A 10 -0.84 -5.57 2.40
C GLY A 10 -2.35 -5.37 2.33
N ALA A 11 -2.90 -5.24 1.13
CA ALA A 11 -2.17 -5.05 -0.12
C ALA A 11 -1.90 -3.56 -0.42
N PRO A 12 -0.89 -3.24 -1.26
CA PRO A 12 -0.64 -1.88 -1.69
C PRO A 12 -1.91 -1.27 -2.29
N LYS A 13 -2.15 0.03 -2.03
CA LYS A 13 -3.30 0.78 -2.59
C LYS A 13 -4.69 0.25 -2.17
N CYS A 14 -4.76 -0.54 -1.10
CA CYS A 14 -6.01 -1.06 -0.52
C CYS A 14 -6.44 -0.36 0.78
N GLY A 15 -5.97 0.86 1.04
CA GLY A 15 -6.37 1.63 2.24
C GLY A 15 -5.51 1.39 3.49
N THR A 16 -4.44 0.59 3.38
CA THR A 16 -3.52 0.26 4.48
C THR A 16 -2.91 1.48 5.18
N THR A 17 -2.68 2.60 4.48
CA THR A 17 -2.18 3.82 5.15
C THR A 17 -3.23 4.45 6.06
N ALA A 18 -4.51 4.42 5.68
CA ALA A 18 -5.58 4.94 6.54
C ALA A 18 -5.74 4.04 7.77
N LEU A 19 -5.83 2.71 7.56
CA LEU A 19 -5.91 1.74 8.66
C LEU A 19 -4.72 1.84 9.62
N SER A 20 -3.48 1.87 9.09
CA SER A 20 -2.27 2.05 9.91
C SER A 20 -2.28 3.36 10.70
N ALA A 21 -2.83 4.45 10.16
CA ALA A 21 -2.97 5.71 10.87
C ALA A 21 -4.02 5.64 11.98
N TYR A 22 -5.13 4.94 11.77
CA TYR A 22 -6.16 4.72 12.79
C TYR A 22 -5.64 3.84 13.93
N LEU A 23 -4.96 2.74 13.62
CA LEU A 23 -4.34 1.85 14.60
C LEU A 23 -3.25 2.56 15.40
N ARG A 24 -2.39 3.35 14.74
CA ARG A 24 -1.34 4.14 15.40
C ARG A 24 -1.90 5.15 16.41
N ALA A 25 -3.10 5.66 16.17
CA ALA A 25 -3.73 6.64 17.05
C ALA A 25 -4.40 6.01 18.29
N HIS A 26 -4.55 4.67 18.32
CA HIS A 26 -5.16 3.96 19.43
C HIS A 26 -4.20 3.91 20.64
N PRO A 27 -4.61 4.28 21.86
CA PRO A 27 -3.72 4.40 23.02
C PRO A 27 -3.12 3.06 23.49
N ARG A 28 -3.70 1.93 23.08
CA ARG A 28 -3.23 0.57 23.41
C ARG A 28 -2.54 -0.15 22.24
N ILE A 29 -2.26 0.52 21.12
CA ILE A 29 -1.57 -0.07 19.96
C ILE A 29 -0.33 0.72 19.65
N PHE A 30 0.81 0.04 19.58
CA PHE A 30 2.04 0.63 19.06
C PHE A 30 2.16 0.30 17.57
N MET A 31 2.53 1.28 16.74
CA MET A 31 2.92 1.06 15.34
C MET A 31 4.33 1.59 15.13
N CYS A 32 5.17 0.82 14.43
CA CYS A 32 6.53 1.24 14.10
C CYS A 32 6.58 2.58 13.34
N VAL A 33 7.70 3.32 13.49
CA VAL A 33 8.00 4.51 12.69
C VAL A 33 9.40 4.40 12.11
N PRO A 34 9.56 4.59 10.78
CA PRO A 34 8.52 4.89 9.80
C PRO A 34 7.64 3.67 9.45
N LYS A 35 6.48 3.94 8.83
CA LYS A 35 5.71 2.91 8.10
C LYS A 35 6.55 2.42 6.92
N GLU A 36 6.33 1.19 6.49
CA GLU A 36 7.00 0.52 5.37
C GLU A 36 8.50 0.23 5.63
N PRO A 37 8.94 -0.33 6.77
CA PRO A 37 10.37 -0.64 6.96
C PRO A 37 10.89 -1.68 5.95
N GLY A 38 10.04 -2.61 5.52
CA GLY A 38 10.32 -3.57 4.44
C GLY A 38 11.28 -4.68 4.85
N TYR A 39 11.59 -4.83 6.14
CA TYR A 39 12.64 -5.69 6.67
C TYR A 39 12.68 -7.11 6.10
N PHE A 40 11.55 -7.85 6.15
CA PHE A 40 11.42 -9.23 5.67
C PHE A 40 11.36 -9.39 4.14
N ALA A 41 11.24 -8.30 3.35
CA ALA A 41 11.10 -8.40 1.89
C ALA A 41 12.46 -8.57 1.19
N LEU A 42 13.14 -9.68 1.46
CA LEU A 42 14.52 -9.95 1.00
C LEU A 42 14.66 -9.91 -0.53
N ASP A 43 13.61 -10.28 -1.27
CA ASP A 43 13.55 -10.24 -2.73
C ASP A 43 13.12 -8.87 -3.32
N PHE A 44 12.99 -7.84 -2.46
CA PHE A 44 12.72 -6.44 -2.81
C PHE A 44 13.73 -5.48 -2.15
N PRO A 45 15.04 -5.58 -2.45
CA PRO A 45 16.07 -4.80 -1.77
C PRO A 45 15.84 -3.28 -1.84
N ALA A 46 15.31 -2.76 -2.95
CA ALA A 46 15.00 -1.33 -3.11
C ALA A 46 13.81 -0.84 -2.26
N HIS A 47 13.08 -1.75 -1.62
CA HIS A 47 11.97 -1.47 -0.72
C HIS A 47 12.29 -1.83 0.75
N ARG A 48 13.51 -2.31 1.05
CA ARG A 48 14.00 -2.55 2.41
C ARG A 48 14.66 -1.29 2.97
N PHE A 49 13.87 -0.41 3.57
CA PHE A 49 14.39 0.81 4.20
C PHE A 49 15.11 0.54 5.52
N VAL A 50 14.81 -0.60 6.15
CA VAL A 50 15.52 -1.13 7.31
C VAL A 50 15.98 -2.53 6.96
N ALA A 51 17.30 -2.77 6.98
CA ALA A 51 17.90 -4.00 6.46
C ALA A 51 18.63 -4.83 7.53
N ASN A 52 19.09 -4.21 8.61
CA ASN A 52 19.77 -4.90 9.70
C ASN A 52 18.84 -5.12 10.90
N ARG A 53 19.17 -6.12 11.71
CA ARG A 53 18.33 -6.59 12.82
C ARG A 53 18.23 -5.56 13.94
N ASP A 54 19.32 -4.87 14.26
CA ASP A 54 19.36 -3.93 15.38
C ASP A 54 18.52 -2.68 15.08
N ASP A 55 18.65 -2.11 13.88
CA ASP A 55 17.80 -1.01 13.39
C ASP A 55 16.34 -1.44 13.31
N TYR A 56 16.06 -2.71 12.97
CA TYR A 56 14.68 -3.22 12.97
C TYR A 56 14.11 -3.31 14.39
N ALA A 57 14.88 -3.83 15.35
CA ALA A 57 14.48 -3.89 16.75
C ALA A 57 14.27 -2.48 17.33
N GLU A 58 15.11 -1.52 16.94
CA GLU A 58 15.03 -0.12 17.37
C GLU A 58 13.70 0.55 16.96
N LEU A 59 13.03 0.06 15.90
CA LEU A 59 11.70 0.57 15.52
C LEU A 59 10.63 0.38 16.58
N PHE A 60 10.86 -0.52 17.55
CA PHE A 60 9.92 -0.92 18.60
C PHE A 60 10.40 -0.52 20.00
N ARG A 61 11.47 0.28 20.11
CA ARG A 61 12.04 0.71 21.40
C ARG A 61 11.05 1.38 22.36
N ASP A 62 10.08 2.11 21.80
CA ASP A 62 9.12 2.92 22.54
C ASP A 62 7.81 2.15 22.83
N ALA A 63 7.74 0.85 22.50
CA ALA A 63 6.60 0.01 22.82
C ALA A 63 6.63 -0.43 24.31
N GLY A 64 5.82 0.23 25.15
CA GLY A 64 5.66 -0.08 26.58
C GLY A 64 4.56 -1.09 26.95
N GLU A 65 4.37 -1.31 28.25
CA GLU A 65 3.38 -2.24 28.84
C GLU A 65 1.93 -1.85 28.51
N GLU A 66 1.67 -0.56 28.31
CA GLU A 66 0.39 0.01 27.90
C GLU A 66 -0.07 -0.45 26.52
N HIS A 67 0.85 -0.88 25.65
CA HIS A 67 0.50 -1.38 24.32
C HIS A 67 0.14 -2.87 24.38
N LEU A 68 -1.11 -3.19 24.10
CA LEU A 68 -1.62 -4.57 24.02
C LEU A 68 -1.28 -5.24 22.69
N ALA A 69 -1.02 -4.45 21.65
CA ALA A 69 -0.61 -4.94 20.34
C ALA A 69 0.51 -4.06 19.78
N VAL A 70 1.52 -4.66 19.16
CA VAL A 70 2.71 -4.00 18.61
C VAL A 70 2.84 -4.36 17.14
N GLY A 71 2.68 -3.37 16.28
CA GLY A 71 2.46 -3.56 14.86
C GLY A 71 3.55 -3.00 13.95
N GLU A 72 3.72 -3.68 12.82
CA GLU A 72 4.47 -3.19 11.67
C GLU A 72 3.57 -3.16 10.41
N ALA A 73 3.90 -2.34 9.43
CA ALA A 73 3.07 -2.19 8.23
C ALA A 73 3.90 -1.97 6.96
N SER A 74 4.31 -3.07 6.34
CA SER A 74 4.93 -3.11 5.02
C SER A 74 4.05 -3.83 4.00
N VAL A 75 3.49 -3.08 3.05
CA VAL A 75 2.52 -3.62 2.08
C VAL A 75 3.14 -4.49 1.00
N ILE A 76 4.47 -4.41 0.85
CA ILE A 76 5.20 -5.21 -0.13
C ILE A 76 5.28 -6.69 0.29
N TYR A 77 5.04 -6.99 1.57
CA TYR A 77 5.07 -8.36 2.10
C TYR A 77 4.04 -9.26 1.44
N MET A 78 2.84 -8.75 1.13
CA MET A 78 1.82 -9.50 0.39
C MET A 78 2.33 -10.03 -0.96
N TYR A 79 3.17 -9.25 -1.64
CA TYR A 79 3.67 -9.58 -2.97
C TYR A 79 4.99 -10.35 -2.95
N SER A 80 5.86 -10.07 -1.99
CA SER A 80 7.15 -10.75 -1.80
C SER A 80 7.00 -12.26 -1.75
N ASP A 81 7.85 -12.96 -2.51
CA ASP A 81 7.87 -14.43 -2.52
C ASP A 81 8.55 -15.00 -1.26
N LEU A 82 9.29 -14.17 -0.52
CA LEU A 82 10.06 -14.56 0.67
C LEU A 82 9.48 -14.03 1.99
N ALA A 83 8.90 -12.83 2.00
CA ALA A 83 8.63 -12.09 3.24
C ALA A 83 7.76 -12.85 4.25
N ILE A 84 6.73 -13.56 3.79
CA ILE A 84 5.82 -14.26 4.69
C ILE A 84 6.51 -15.46 5.36
N ALA A 85 7.36 -16.19 4.63
CA ALA A 85 8.12 -17.30 5.18
C ALA A 85 9.17 -16.81 6.20
N GLU A 86 9.92 -15.77 5.84
CA GLU A 86 10.91 -15.13 6.73
C GLU A 86 10.27 -14.57 8.01
N LEU A 87 9.09 -13.96 7.88
CA LEU A 87 8.32 -13.45 9.01
C LEU A 87 7.83 -14.59 9.91
N HIS A 88 7.32 -15.68 9.33
CA HIS A 88 6.89 -16.85 10.10
C HIS A 88 8.03 -17.52 10.85
N GLU A 89 9.21 -17.66 10.22
CA GLU A 89 10.40 -18.23 10.86
C GLU A 89 10.84 -17.37 12.07
N ALA A 90 10.82 -16.05 11.93
CA ALA A 90 11.22 -15.14 12.99
C ALA A 90 10.15 -15.01 14.11
N LEU A 91 8.87 -14.95 13.73
CA LEU A 91 7.74 -14.57 14.59
C LEU A 91 6.50 -15.44 14.28
N PRO A 92 6.53 -16.75 14.58
CA PRO A 92 5.48 -17.69 14.18
C PRO A 92 4.12 -17.40 14.83
N ALA A 93 4.10 -16.73 15.98
CA ALA A 93 2.88 -16.33 16.69
C ALA A 93 2.25 -15.02 16.17
N ALA A 94 2.88 -14.37 15.18
CA ALA A 94 2.39 -13.09 14.67
C ALA A 94 1.01 -13.21 14.00
N ARG A 95 0.24 -12.12 14.06
CA ARG A 95 -1.03 -11.97 13.34
C ARG A 95 -0.87 -11.09 12.11
N LEU A 96 -1.50 -11.47 11.01
CA LEU A 96 -1.39 -10.78 9.73
C LEU A 96 -2.70 -10.11 9.38
N LEU A 97 -2.62 -8.84 9.00
CA LEU A 97 -3.76 -8.06 8.52
C LEU A 97 -3.61 -7.79 7.03
N VAL A 98 -4.68 -8.10 6.30
CA VAL A 98 -4.75 -7.93 4.85
C VAL A 98 -5.91 -7.02 4.48
N MET A 99 -5.63 -5.99 3.71
CA MET A 99 -6.63 -5.16 3.05
C MET A 99 -6.73 -5.55 1.57
N LEU A 100 -7.92 -5.92 1.13
CA LEU A 100 -8.24 -6.37 -0.23
C LEU A 100 -8.99 -5.29 -1.01
N ARG A 101 -8.86 -5.28 -2.33
CA ARG A 101 -9.53 -4.31 -3.22
C ARG A 101 -9.76 -4.95 -4.58
N ASN A 102 -10.75 -4.45 -5.32
CA ASN A 102 -10.90 -4.77 -6.74
C ASN A 102 -9.54 -4.66 -7.46
N PRO A 103 -9.03 -5.75 -8.07
CA PRO A 103 -7.67 -5.80 -8.60
C PRO A 103 -7.48 -4.84 -9.78
N MET A 104 -8.54 -4.55 -10.55
CA MET A 104 -8.46 -3.59 -11.65
C MET A 104 -8.27 -2.16 -11.15
N ASP A 105 -9.05 -1.77 -10.15
CA ASP A 105 -8.91 -0.45 -9.51
C ASP A 105 -7.57 -0.32 -8.77
N MET A 106 -7.10 -1.41 -8.17
CA MET A 106 -5.76 -1.50 -7.56
C MET A 106 -4.67 -1.27 -8.61
N ALA A 107 -4.71 -1.95 -9.76
CA ALA A 107 -3.73 -1.82 -10.84
C ALA A 107 -3.59 -0.35 -11.31
N VAL A 108 -4.71 0.32 -11.57
CA VAL A 108 -4.72 1.75 -11.98
C VAL A 108 -4.24 2.67 -10.84
N SER A 109 -4.46 2.28 -9.58
CA SER A 109 -3.93 3.02 -8.43
C SER A 109 -2.43 2.84 -8.25
N MET A 110 -1.91 1.65 -8.55
CA MET A 110 -0.49 1.35 -8.54
C MET A 110 0.25 2.08 -9.65
N HIS A 111 -0.29 2.10 -10.87
CA HIS A 111 0.30 2.85 -11.98
C HIS A 111 0.46 4.35 -11.67
N ALA A 112 -0.57 4.99 -11.11
CA ALA A 112 -0.42 6.38 -10.68
C ALA A 112 0.55 6.56 -9.52
N GLN A 113 0.69 5.58 -8.63
CA GLN A 113 1.72 5.60 -7.60
C GLN A 113 3.11 5.48 -8.23
N ALA A 114 3.30 4.63 -9.23
CA ALA A 114 4.57 4.46 -9.93
C ALA A 114 4.93 5.73 -10.73
N LEU A 115 3.97 6.39 -11.37
CA LEU A 115 4.18 7.71 -11.98
C LEU A 115 4.55 8.77 -10.94
N TRP A 116 3.83 8.80 -9.82
CA TRP A 116 4.12 9.71 -8.71
C TRP A 116 5.54 9.48 -8.17
N SER A 117 5.92 8.24 -7.92
CA SER A 117 7.24 7.83 -7.43
C SER A 117 8.34 7.87 -8.50
N CYS A 118 7.98 8.23 -9.74
CA CYS A 118 8.86 8.25 -10.90
C CYS A 118 9.52 6.90 -11.16
N ASP A 119 8.85 5.78 -10.87
CA ASP A 119 9.24 4.44 -11.33
C ASP A 119 8.68 4.14 -12.71
N GLU A 120 7.52 4.71 -13.03
CA GLU A 120 6.86 4.61 -14.32
C GLU A 120 7.10 5.85 -15.18
N SER A 121 7.22 5.64 -16.48
CA SER A 121 7.38 6.69 -17.49
C SER A 121 6.22 6.78 -18.48
N ILE A 122 5.44 5.70 -18.60
CA ILE A 122 4.32 5.61 -19.53
C ILE A 122 3.07 6.15 -18.84
N GLU A 123 2.57 7.31 -19.28
CA GLU A 123 1.43 7.98 -18.65
C GLU A 123 0.09 7.32 -18.94
N ASP A 124 -0.05 6.65 -20.08
CA ASP A 124 -1.26 5.89 -20.41
C ASP A 124 -1.21 4.51 -19.77
N PHE A 125 -2.23 4.16 -19.00
CA PHE A 125 -2.29 2.87 -18.30
C PHE A 125 -2.39 1.70 -19.27
N GLY A 126 -3.13 1.82 -20.37
CA GLY A 126 -3.28 0.73 -21.35
C GLY A 126 -1.95 0.35 -22.00
N ASN A 127 -1.17 1.36 -22.38
CA ASN A 127 0.19 1.17 -22.88
C ASN A 127 1.11 0.56 -21.80
N ALA A 128 1.03 1.03 -20.56
CA ALA A 128 1.84 0.49 -19.47
C ALA A 128 1.47 -0.97 -19.13
N TRP A 129 0.19 -1.32 -19.20
CA TRP A 129 -0.33 -2.69 -19.05
C TRP A 129 0.19 -3.62 -20.15
N ALA A 130 0.16 -3.17 -21.40
CA ALA A 130 0.64 -3.97 -22.55
C ALA A 130 2.13 -4.36 -22.42
N LEU A 131 2.92 -3.60 -21.66
CA LEU A 131 4.34 -3.88 -21.42
C LEU A 131 4.60 -4.90 -20.29
N CYS A 132 3.58 -5.40 -19.58
CA CYS A 132 3.81 -6.29 -18.43
C CYS A 132 4.55 -7.57 -18.81
N ALA A 133 4.28 -8.15 -19.98
CA ALA A 133 4.98 -9.33 -20.48
C ALA A 133 6.46 -9.05 -20.76
N ASP A 134 6.74 -7.96 -21.49
CA ASP A 134 8.11 -7.53 -21.80
C ASP A 134 8.90 -7.22 -20.51
N ARG A 135 8.28 -6.53 -19.55
CA ARG A 135 8.87 -6.19 -18.25
C ARG A 135 9.17 -7.42 -17.39
N ARG A 136 8.36 -8.47 -17.49
CA ARG A 136 8.66 -9.76 -16.84
C ARG A 136 9.90 -10.43 -17.43
N ALA A 137 10.15 -10.24 -18.72
CA ALA A 137 11.37 -10.70 -19.38
C ALA A 137 12.59 -9.78 -19.15
N GLY A 138 12.42 -8.68 -18.39
CA GLY A 138 13.46 -7.70 -18.13
C GLY A 138 13.61 -6.63 -19.22
N ASP A 139 12.74 -6.62 -20.23
CA ASP A 139 12.75 -5.63 -21.31
C ASP A 139 11.80 -4.45 -21.00
N LYS A 140 12.06 -3.30 -21.63
CA LYS A 140 11.23 -2.07 -21.53
C LYS A 140 10.93 -1.64 -20.08
N VAL A 141 11.85 -1.97 -19.17
CA VAL A 141 11.87 -1.45 -17.81
C VAL A 141 12.53 -0.07 -17.85
N PRO A 142 11.87 0.98 -17.32
CA PRO A 142 12.51 2.29 -17.23
C PRO A 142 13.80 2.22 -16.42
N TRP A 143 14.90 2.78 -16.93
CA TRP A 143 16.22 2.71 -16.29
C TRP A 143 16.27 3.27 -14.85
N HIS A 144 15.33 4.17 -14.52
CA HIS A 144 15.21 4.80 -13.20
C HIS A 144 14.23 4.06 -12.27
N CYS A 145 13.60 2.99 -12.73
CA CYS A 145 12.70 2.16 -11.94
C CYS A 145 13.48 1.47 -10.82
N ARG A 146 12.96 1.55 -9.59
CA ARG A 146 13.62 0.95 -8.43
C ARG A 146 13.61 -0.58 -8.47
N ASP A 147 12.50 -1.14 -8.96
CA ASP A 147 12.28 -2.57 -9.05
C ASP A 147 11.27 -2.83 -10.17
N SER A 148 11.60 -3.66 -11.15
CA SER A 148 10.70 -3.92 -12.28
C SER A 148 9.41 -4.61 -11.86
N LYS A 149 9.43 -5.38 -10.75
CA LYS A 149 8.27 -6.13 -10.27
C LYS A 149 7.11 -5.21 -9.88
N VAL A 150 7.37 -3.99 -9.39
CA VAL A 150 6.30 -3.05 -9.01
C VAL A 150 5.57 -2.44 -10.22
N LEU A 151 6.10 -2.65 -11.43
CA LEU A 151 5.47 -2.24 -12.69
C LEU A 151 4.66 -3.37 -13.35
N LEU A 152 4.58 -4.55 -12.73
CA LEU A 152 3.81 -5.69 -13.22
C LEU A 152 2.35 -5.55 -12.78
N TYR A 153 1.61 -4.70 -13.49
CA TYR A 153 0.21 -4.39 -13.17
C TYR A 153 -0.72 -5.59 -13.36
N ASP A 154 -0.32 -6.60 -14.12
CA ASP A 154 -1.00 -7.88 -14.30
C ASP A 154 -0.75 -8.87 -13.15
N ARG A 155 0.33 -8.72 -12.38
CA ARG A 155 0.72 -9.68 -11.34
C ARG A 155 0.54 -9.16 -9.93
N MET A 156 0.90 -7.89 -9.69
CA MET A 156 0.81 -7.27 -8.35
C MET A 156 -0.60 -7.37 -7.74
N PRO A 157 -1.70 -7.21 -8.50
CA PRO A 157 -3.05 -7.29 -7.96
C PRO A 157 -3.67 -8.69 -7.89
N LEU A 158 -2.89 -9.78 -8.04
CA LEU A 158 -3.39 -11.17 -7.90
C LEU A 158 -3.61 -11.55 -6.42
N LEU A 159 -4.55 -10.87 -5.76
CA LEU A 159 -4.78 -10.97 -4.32
C LEU A 159 -5.28 -12.34 -3.85
N GLY A 160 -6.02 -13.09 -4.67
CA GLY A 160 -6.47 -14.43 -4.34
C GLY A 160 -5.31 -15.40 -4.18
N SER A 161 -4.39 -15.40 -5.16
CA SER A 161 -3.18 -16.21 -5.12
C SER A 161 -2.26 -15.84 -3.95
N GLN A 162 -2.11 -14.55 -3.67
CA GLN A 162 -1.27 -14.04 -2.59
C GLN A 162 -1.87 -14.37 -1.21
N LEU A 163 -3.20 -14.28 -1.05
CA LEU A 163 -3.88 -14.66 0.19
C LEU A 163 -3.81 -16.17 0.44
N ARG A 164 -3.96 -17.00 -0.61
CA ARG A 164 -3.76 -18.45 -0.50
C ARG A 164 -2.35 -18.80 -0.02
N ARG A 165 -1.31 -18.20 -0.62
CA ARG A 165 0.08 -18.38 -0.18
C ARG A 165 0.28 -18.01 1.29
N LEU A 166 -0.37 -16.94 1.74
CA LEU A 166 -0.37 -16.55 3.15
C LEU A 166 -0.93 -17.65 4.06
N LEU A 167 -2.06 -18.25 3.67
CA LEU A 167 -2.75 -19.30 4.42
C LEU A 167 -2.06 -20.67 4.36
N GLU A 168 -1.17 -20.89 3.40
CA GLU A 168 -0.28 -22.06 3.35
C GLU A 168 0.82 -22.00 4.42
N ILE A 169 1.16 -20.79 4.89
CA ILE A 169 2.25 -20.57 5.86
C ILE A 169 1.68 -20.28 7.26
N PHE A 170 0.71 -19.36 7.36
CA PHE A 170 0.08 -18.99 8.62
C PHE A 170 -1.27 -19.68 8.81
N PRO A 171 -1.56 -20.18 10.01
CA PRO A 171 -2.89 -20.64 10.37
C PRO A 171 -3.96 -19.58 10.10
N ARG A 172 -5.13 -20.01 9.61
CA ARG A 172 -6.27 -19.11 9.32
C ARG A 172 -6.63 -18.17 10.47
N ALA A 173 -6.53 -18.64 11.71
CA ALA A 173 -6.83 -17.84 12.91
C ALA A 173 -5.88 -16.65 13.09
N GLN A 174 -4.67 -16.71 12.53
CA GLN A 174 -3.67 -15.64 12.56
C GLN A 174 -3.76 -14.71 11.35
N VAL A 175 -4.65 -14.94 10.39
CA VAL A 175 -4.79 -14.10 9.19
C VAL A 175 -6.17 -13.45 9.16
N GLY A 176 -6.21 -12.13 9.37
CA GLY A 176 -7.40 -11.30 9.23
C GLY A 176 -7.41 -10.59 7.88
N TRP A 177 -8.58 -10.50 7.23
CA TRP A 177 -8.74 -9.75 5.98
C TRP A 177 -9.98 -8.87 5.99
N TRP A 178 -9.84 -7.70 5.37
CA TRP A 178 -10.90 -6.71 5.21
C TRP A 178 -10.86 -6.11 3.80
N PHE A 179 -11.94 -5.46 3.41
CA PHE A 179 -12.07 -4.92 2.05
C PHE A 179 -12.01 -3.40 2.07
N PHE A 180 -11.36 -2.85 1.04
CA PHE A 180 -11.26 -1.42 0.83
C PHE A 180 -12.64 -0.77 0.67
N ASP A 181 -13.58 -1.45 0.01
CA ASP A 181 -14.94 -0.94 -0.18
C ASP A 181 -15.67 -0.76 1.16
N ASP A 182 -15.43 -1.67 2.11
CA ASP A 182 -15.98 -1.60 3.46
C ASP A 182 -15.34 -0.48 4.27
N LEU A 183 -14.01 -0.34 4.19
CA LEU A 183 -13.29 0.76 4.85
C LEU A 183 -13.77 2.12 4.33
N MET A 184 -14.14 2.19 3.04
CA MET A 184 -14.66 3.38 2.41
C MET A 184 -16.10 3.70 2.82
N ALA A 185 -16.93 2.67 3.01
CA ALA A 185 -18.33 2.81 3.40
C ALA A 185 -18.49 3.10 4.90
N ASP A 186 -17.75 2.39 5.75
CA ASP A 186 -17.83 2.46 7.21
C ASP A 186 -16.47 2.13 7.83
N PRO A 187 -15.57 3.13 7.93
CA PRO A 187 -14.25 2.91 8.50
C PRO A 187 -14.30 2.54 9.99
N GLY A 188 -15.34 2.96 10.72
CA GLY A 188 -15.51 2.65 12.14
C GLY A 188 -15.78 1.17 12.37
N ARG A 189 -16.63 0.54 11.55
CA ARG A 189 -16.83 -0.92 11.60
C ARG A 189 -15.54 -1.69 11.32
N VAL A 190 -14.87 -1.40 10.20
CA VAL A 190 -13.61 -2.10 9.85
C VAL A 190 -12.56 -1.92 10.93
N TYR A 191 -12.46 -0.73 11.51
CA TYR A 191 -11.56 -0.47 12.63
C TYR A 191 -11.86 -1.35 13.84
N ARG A 192 -13.12 -1.41 14.30
CA ARG A 192 -13.52 -2.26 15.44
C ARG A 192 -13.32 -3.75 15.15
N ASP A 193 -13.58 -4.20 13.93
CA ASP A 193 -13.34 -5.59 13.52
C ASP A 193 -11.84 -5.94 13.61
N VAL A 194 -10.97 -5.01 13.20
CA VAL A 194 -9.52 -5.14 13.35
C VAL A 194 -9.10 -5.16 14.81
N LEU A 195 -9.64 -4.26 15.64
CA LEU A 195 -9.34 -4.25 17.08
C LEU A 195 -9.74 -5.57 17.75
N SER A 196 -10.93 -6.10 17.41
CA SER A 196 -11.38 -7.41 17.89
C SER A 196 -10.46 -8.53 17.46
N PHE A 197 -9.98 -8.53 16.21
CA PHE A 197 -9.01 -9.51 15.72
C PHE A 197 -7.65 -9.41 16.45
N LEU A 198 -7.30 -8.20 16.91
CA LEU A 198 -6.09 -7.93 17.68
C LEU A 198 -6.27 -8.12 19.20
N ASP A 199 -7.46 -8.50 19.66
CA ASP A 199 -7.83 -8.57 21.09
C ASP A 199 -7.60 -7.24 21.85
N VAL A 200 -7.83 -6.13 21.15
CA VAL A 200 -7.72 -4.77 21.71
C VAL A 200 -9.14 -4.22 21.92
N PRO A 201 -9.45 -3.63 23.09
CA PRO A 201 -10.76 -3.01 23.32
C PRO A 201 -10.95 -1.77 22.45
N ASP A 202 -12.19 -1.49 22.05
CA ASP A 202 -12.54 -0.25 21.34
C ASP A 202 -12.25 0.99 22.21
N ASP A 203 -11.58 1.99 21.65
CA ASP A 203 -11.30 3.28 22.29
C ASP A 203 -12.42 4.31 22.09
N GLY A 204 -13.50 3.92 21.40
CA GLY A 204 -14.65 4.79 21.15
C GLY A 204 -14.38 5.85 20.08
N ARG A 205 -13.37 5.64 19.22
CA ARG A 205 -13.05 6.56 18.12
C ARG A 205 -14.25 6.76 17.19
N LEU A 206 -14.62 8.03 16.98
CA LEU A 206 -15.71 8.43 16.06
C LEU A 206 -15.21 9.08 14.76
N ASP A 207 -14.01 9.64 14.75
CA ASP A 207 -13.48 10.36 13.59
C ASP A 207 -12.50 9.52 12.77
N PHE A 208 -12.80 9.35 11.49
CA PHE A 208 -12.01 8.58 10.53
C PHE A 208 -11.70 9.45 9.31
N PRO A 209 -10.78 10.42 9.44
CA PRO A 209 -10.48 11.34 8.36
C PRO A 209 -9.88 10.56 7.18
N ARG A 210 -10.24 10.96 5.96
CA ARG A 210 -9.67 10.36 4.75
C ARG A 210 -8.17 10.67 4.67
N VAL A 211 -7.36 9.64 4.83
CA VAL A 211 -5.91 9.72 4.64
C VAL A 211 -5.58 9.35 3.19
N ASN A 212 -4.73 10.16 2.53
CA ASN A 212 -4.23 9.96 1.16
C ASN A 212 -5.26 10.09 0.02
N VAL A 213 -5.51 11.34 -0.40
CA VAL A 213 -6.07 11.65 -1.74
C VAL A 213 -5.02 11.35 -2.82
N ARG A 214 -5.42 10.78 -3.97
CA ARG A 214 -4.56 10.49 -5.14
C ARG A 214 -3.78 11.75 -5.56
N LYS A 215 -2.47 11.63 -5.78
CA LYS A 215 -1.57 12.74 -6.13
C LYS A 215 -0.93 12.47 -7.50
N HIS A 216 -0.90 13.48 -8.36
CA HIS A 216 -0.11 13.49 -9.59
C HIS A 216 1.03 14.51 -9.51
N ALA A 217 2.13 14.25 -10.21
CA ALA A 217 3.22 15.20 -10.36
C ALA A 217 2.85 16.25 -11.43
N ARG A 218 3.07 17.54 -11.15
CA ARG A 218 2.93 18.63 -12.14
C ARG A 218 4.05 18.60 -13.18
N SER A 219 5.26 18.23 -12.75
CA SER A 219 6.49 18.14 -13.53
C SER A 219 7.22 16.85 -13.20
N ARG A 220 7.48 16.04 -14.23
CA ARG A 220 8.21 14.78 -14.11
C ARG A 220 9.70 15.02 -13.84
N LEU A 221 10.31 16.01 -14.47
CA LEU A 221 11.71 16.40 -14.22
C LEU A 221 11.93 16.77 -12.76
N LEU A 222 11.07 17.62 -12.19
CA LEU A 222 11.13 17.98 -10.77
C LEU A 222 10.88 16.77 -9.86
N GLY A 223 10.01 15.85 -10.28
CA GLY A 223 9.79 14.56 -9.62
C GLY A 223 11.08 13.73 -9.55
N LEU A 224 11.75 13.53 -10.69
CA LEU A 224 13.01 12.79 -10.79
C LEU A 224 14.10 13.43 -9.91
N CYS A 225 14.29 14.75 -9.99
CA CYS A 225 15.31 15.45 -9.21
C CYS A 225 15.09 15.35 -7.69
N THR A 226 13.83 15.22 -7.24
CA THR A 226 13.51 15.17 -5.81
C THR A 226 13.34 13.75 -5.26
N GLN A 227 13.00 12.77 -6.10
CA GLN A 227 12.69 11.39 -5.69
C GLN A 227 13.76 10.38 -6.07
N LYS A 228 14.53 10.67 -7.13
CA LYS A 228 15.63 9.84 -7.62
C LYS A 228 16.98 10.54 -7.43
N THR A 229 17.08 11.43 -6.45
CA THR A 229 18.33 12.14 -6.15
C THR A 229 19.41 11.13 -5.77
N PRO A 230 20.57 11.11 -6.46
CA PRO A 230 21.67 10.20 -6.12
C PRO A 230 22.10 10.32 -4.66
N GLU A 231 22.37 9.19 -4.00
CA GLU A 231 22.71 9.15 -2.56
C GLU A 231 23.94 10.00 -2.21
N ARG A 232 24.91 10.10 -3.12
CA ARG A 232 26.11 10.93 -2.95
C ARG A 232 25.76 12.41 -2.82
N LEU A 233 24.79 12.88 -3.63
CA LEU A 233 24.30 14.25 -3.56
C LEU A 233 23.48 14.50 -2.30
N VAL A 234 22.66 13.54 -1.89
CA VAL A 234 21.91 13.62 -0.62
C VAL A 234 22.88 13.66 0.56
N SER A 235 23.90 12.81 0.56
CA SER A 235 24.92 12.73 1.60
C SER A 235 25.79 13.98 1.68
N ALA A 236 26.22 14.52 0.54
CA ALA A 236 26.94 15.78 0.46
C ALA A 236 26.09 16.95 1.02
N ALA A 237 24.82 17.03 0.62
CA ALA A 237 23.90 18.02 1.14
C ALA A 237 23.63 17.84 2.65
N MET A 238 23.59 16.60 3.16
CA MET A 238 23.45 16.33 4.61
C MET A 238 24.70 16.74 5.41
N LYS A 239 25.91 16.50 4.88
CA LYS A 239 27.16 16.95 5.50
C LYS A 239 27.23 18.48 5.56
N LEU A 240 26.87 19.16 4.47
CA LEU A 240 26.78 20.62 4.41
C LEU A 240 25.76 21.16 5.44
N LYS A 241 24.58 20.51 5.58
CA LYS A 241 23.57 20.88 6.59
C LYS A 241 24.08 20.77 8.02
N ARG A 242 24.77 19.66 8.34
CA ARG A 242 25.38 19.46 9.66
C ARG A 242 26.42 20.54 9.95
N GLY A 243 27.22 20.94 8.96
CA GLY A 243 28.19 22.02 9.07
C GLY A 243 27.58 23.42 9.28
N LEU A 244 26.34 23.64 8.84
CA LEU A 244 25.64 24.93 8.96
C LEU A 244 24.65 24.99 10.13
N GLY A 245 24.54 23.94 10.95
CA GLY A 245 23.63 23.92 12.12
C GLY A 245 22.14 23.97 11.78
N ILE A 246 21.75 23.63 10.55
CA ILE A 246 20.38 23.76 10.06
C ILE A 246 19.60 22.45 10.31
N PRO A 247 18.55 22.44 11.17
CA PRO A 247 17.89 21.19 11.55
C PRO A 247 16.96 20.64 10.47
N ARG A 248 16.13 21.47 9.81
CA ARG A 248 15.26 21.08 8.66
C ARG A 248 14.84 22.31 7.85
N TRP A 249 15.16 22.34 6.55
CA TRP A 249 14.65 23.38 5.63
C TRP A 249 13.32 23.02 4.96
N GLY A 250 12.97 21.74 4.92
CA GLY A 250 11.73 21.29 4.26
C GLY A 250 11.64 21.61 2.76
N VAL A 251 12.68 22.16 2.11
CA VAL A 251 12.65 22.59 0.70
C VAL A 251 12.34 21.44 -0.25
N ARG A 252 12.93 20.25 -0.03
CA ARG A 252 12.58 19.06 -0.82
C ARG A 252 11.11 18.69 -0.66
N ASP A 253 10.58 18.79 0.56
CA ASP A 253 9.18 18.49 0.84
C ASP A 253 8.24 19.59 0.30
N ALA A 254 8.68 20.84 0.31
CA ALA A 254 7.99 21.99 -0.28
C ALA A 254 7.93 21.87 -1.80
N LEU A 255 9.05 21.53 -2.47
CA LEU A 255 9.09 21.23 -3.90
C LEU A 255 8.20 20.05 -4.26
N ARG A 256 8.24 18.97 -3.47
CA ARG A 256 7.33 17.82 -3.64
C ARG A 256 5.86 18.20 -3.42
N ARG A 257 5.55 19.16 -2.53
CA ARG A 257 4.18 19.69 -2.33
C ARG A 257 3.75 20.56 -3.51
N ALA A 258 4.59 21.48 -3.96
CA ALA A 258 4.35 22.35 -5.10
C ALA A 258 4.16 21.56 -6.40
N ASN A 259 4.83 20.41 -6.51
CA ASN A 259 4.69 19.50 -7.64
C ASN A 259 3.39 18.67 -7.61
N ARG A 260 2.45 18.88 -6.67
CA ARG A 260 1.20 18.11 -6.61
C ARG A 260 0.11 18.70 -7.50
N LYS A 261 -0.55 17.86 -8.30
CA LYS A 261 -1.80 18.15 -9.00
C LYS A 261 -2.83 17.06 -8.66
N SER A 262 -4.08 17.45 -8.46
CA SER A 262 -5.20 16.52 -8.49
C SER A 262 -5.61 16.32 -9.96
N GLN A 263 -5.72 15.07 -10.40
CA GLN A 263 -6.25 14.75 -11.72
C GLN A 263 -7.31 13.65 -11.57
N PRO A 264 -8.46 13.77 -12.26
CA PRO A 264 -9.43 12.71 -12.31
C PRO A 264 -8.87 11.50 -13.05
N GLN A 265 -9.33 10.31 -12.66
CA GLN A 265 -8.97 9.06 -13.32
C GLN A 265 -9.52 9.08 -14.75
N ARG A 266 -8.65 8.93 -15.76
CA ARG A 266 -9.09 8.68 -17.13
C ARG A 266 -9.76 7.31 -17.18
N SER A 267 -10.93 7.24 -17.81
CA SER A 267 -11.61 5.97 -18.03
C SER A 267 -10.75 5.05 -18.88
N LEU A 268 -10.68 3.77 -18.51
CA LEU A 268 -10.00 2.74 -19.28
C LEU A 268 -10.72 2.51 -20.62
N LEU A 269 -9.94 2.32 -21.69
CA LEU A 269 -10.49 1.86 -22.96
C LEU A 269 -11.20 0.51 -22.77
N PRO A 270 -12.36 0.28 -23.44
CA PRO A 270 -13.11 -0.97 -23.28
C PRO A 270 -12.28 -2.24 -23.50
N ALA A 271 -11.38 -2.24 -24.49
CA ALA A 271 -10.50 -3.37 -24.79
C ALA A 271 -9.51 -3.67 -23.64
N VAL A 272 -8.90 -2.64 -23.06
CA VAL A 272 -7.98 -2.81 -21.91
C VAL A 272 -8.73 -3.37 -20.71
N ARG A 273 -9.93 -2.85 -20.44
CA ARG A 273 -10.78 -3.36 -19.37
C ARG A 273 -11.17 -4.82 -19.58
N ALA A 274 -11.60 -5.19 -20.79
CA ALA A 274 -11.95 -6.58 -21.10
C ALA A 274 -10.75 -7.53 -20.90
N ALA A 275 -9.55 -7.10 -21.31
CA ALA A 275 -8.33 -7.86 -21.08
C ALA A 275 -8.01 -8.02 -19.58
N MET A 276 -8.11 -6.93 -18.79
CA MET A 276 -7.92 -7.00 -17.33
C MET A 276 -8.95 -7.90 -16.66
N HIS A 277 -10.21 -7.81 -17.07
CA HIS A 277 -11.28 -8.65 -16.54
C HIS A 277 -11.00 -10.13 -16.80
N ALA A 278 -10.69 -10.49 -18.06
CA ALA A 278 -10.34 -11.86 -18.42
C ALA A 278 -9.12 -12.37 -17.62
N HIS A 279 -8.12 -11.50 -17.41
CA HIS A 279 -6.91 -11.82 -16.66
C HIS A 279 -7.16 -12.03 -15.15
N PHE A 280 -7.92 -11.15 -14.51
CA PHE A 280 -8.16 -11.21 -13.06
C PHE A 280 -9.32 -12.11 -12.65
N ALA A 281 -10.22 -12.49 -13.55
CA ALA A 281 -11.41 -13.27 -13.20
C ALA A 281 -11.11 -14.60 -12.46
N PRO A 282 -10.11 -15.41 -12.85
CA PRO A 282 -9.78 -16.62 -12.10
C PRO A 282 -9.30 -16.33 -10.67
N ASP A 283 -8.52 -15.26 -10.49
CA ASP A 283 -7.99 -14.87 -9.18
C ASP A 283 -9.07 -14.24 -8.28
N ILE A 284 -10.02 -13.50 -8.86
CA ILE A 284 -11.20 -12.99 -8.14
C ILE A 284 -12.05 -14.16 -7.62
N ARG A 285 -12.33 -15.17 -8.45
CA ARG A 285 -13.09 -16.36 -8.01
C ARG A 285 -12.39 -17.09 -6.88
N LEU A 286 -11.07 -17.27 -6.98
CA LEU A 286 -10.28 -17.83 -5.89
C LEU A 286 -10.39 -16.99 -4.61
N LEU A 287 -10.40 -15.66 -4.73
CA LEU A 287 -10.58 -14.77 -3.59
C LEU A 287 -11.99 -14.89 -2.99
N GLU A 288 -13.04 -15.04 -3.81
CA GLU A 288 -14.40 -15.34 -3.35
C GLU A 288 -14.42 -16.65 -2.55
N ASP A 289 -13.81 -17.72 -3.07
CA ASP A 289 -13.76 -19.04 -2.42
C ASP A 289 -13.06 -18.98 -1.06
N ILE A 290 -11.93 -18.26 -0.97
CA ILE A 290 -11.15 -18.13 0.29
C ILE A 290 -11.90 -17.27 1.31
N THR A 291 -12.48 -16.15 0.85
CA THR A 291 -13.04 -15.14 1.76
C THR A 291 -14.50 -15.37 2.11
N GLY A 292 -15.22 -16.19 1.33
CA GLY A 292 -16.66 -16.37 1.42
C GLY A 292 -17.48 -15.14 1.03
N ARG A 293 -16.84 -14.10 0.49
CA ARG A 293 -17.51 -12.86 0.06
C ARG A 293 -17.89 -12.96 -1.42
N GLU A 294 -19.11 -12.53 -1.73
CA GLU A 294 -19.54 -12.35 -3.13
C GLU A 294 -18.84 -11.11 -3.74
N LEU A 295 -18.07 -11.34 -4.80
CA LEU A 295 -17.27 -10.36 -5.54
C LEU A 295 -17.68 -10.32 -7.02
N GLY A 296 -18.84 -10.86 -7.39
CA GLY A 296 -19.36 -10.81 -8.76
C GLY A 296 -19.49 -9.38 -9.28
N HIS A 297 -19.80 -8.42 -8.41
CA HIS A 297 -19.81 -7.00 -8.75
C HIS A 297 -18.43 -6.43 -9.17
N TRP A 298 -17.31 -7.10 -8.85
CA TRP A 298 -15.99 -6.74 -9.38
C TRP A 298 -15.79 -7.22 -10.83
N LEU A 299 -16.60 -8.19 -11.28
CA LEU A 299 -16.61 -8.74 -12.63
C LEU A 299 -17.64 -8.03 -13.55
N GLU A 300 -18.48 -7.16 -12.99
CA GLU A 300 -19.47 -6.42 -13.79
C GLU A 300 -18.84 -5.30 -14.64
N SER A 301 -19.43 -5.02 -15.81
CA SER A 301 -19.10 -3.83 -16.59
C SER A 301 -19.59 -2.56 -15.89
N ASP A 302 -18.86 -1.43 -16.04
CA ASP A 302 -19.20 -0.16 -15.38
C ASP A 302 -20.62 0.35 -15.73
N GLU A 303 -21.18 -0.02 -16.88
CA GLU A 303 -22.57 0.28 -17.25
C GLU A 303 -23.58 -0.33 -16.28
N ARG A 304 -23.34 -1.54 -15.77
CA ARG A 304 -24.20 -2.20 -14.78
C ARG A 304 -23.90 -1.72 -13.35
N ARG A 305 -22.64 -1.43 -13.07
CA ARG A 305 -22.20 -0.89 -11.77
C ARG A 305 -22.79 0.49 -11.47
N ASN A 306 -22.95 1.34 -12.50
CA ASN A 306 -23.58 2.66 -12.37
C ASN A 306 -25.11 2.56 -12.16
N THR A 307 -25.75 1.47 -12.61
CA THR A 307 -27.19 1.23 -12.38
C THR A 307 -27.50 0.67 -10.98
N ARG A 308 -26.51 0.10 -10.27
CA ARG A 308 -26.67 -0.43 -8.89
C ARG A 308 -26.18 0.52 -7.79
N GLY A 309 -25.90 1.78 -8.12
CA GLY A 309 -25.82 2.87 -7.13
C GLY A 309 -24.81 2.67 -6.01
N LEU A 310 -23.51 2.74 -6.32
CA LEU A 310 -22.56 3.23 -5.31
C LEU A 310 -22.74 4.75 -5.22
N PRO A 311 -23.04 5.33 -4.04
CA PRO A 311 -23.23 6.76 -3.94
C PRO A 311 -21.90 7.44 -4.27
N VAL A 312 -21.87 8.14 -5.40
CA VAL A 312 -20.85 9.14 -5.68
C VAL A 312 -21.02 10.21 -4.61
N ALA A 313 -20.25 10.10 -3.53
CA ALA A 313 -20.21 11.10 -2.46
C ALA A 313 -19.72 12.42 -3.07
N ARG A 314 -20.67 13.27 -3.46
CA ARG A 314 -20.40 14.65 -3.89
C ARG A 314 -19.82 15.38 -2.68
N GLY A 315 -18.51 15.58 -2.70
CA GLY A 315 -17.85 16.45 -1.73
C GLY A 315 -18.46 17.85 -1.85
N ARG A 316 -19.21 18.27 -0.83
CA ARG A 316 -19.62 19.67 -0.68
C ARG A 316 -18.37 20.49 -0.40
N SER A 317 -17.90 21.22 -1.41
CA SER A 317 -17.03 22.38 -1.20
C SER A 317 -17.85 23.43 -0.46
N ARG A 318 -17.65 23.57 0.85
CA ARG A 318 -18.04 24.80 1.54
C ARG A 318 -17.00 25.85 1.18
N GLY A 319 -17.44 26.85 0.41
CA GLY A 319 -16.73 28.11 0.27
C GLY A 319 -16.65 28.78 1.64
N LEU A 320 -15.48 29.33 1.93
CA LEU A 320 -15.29 30.33 2.98
C LEU A 320 -15.16 31.66 2.24
N GLU A 321 -16.09 32.55 2.55
CA GLU A 321 -15.88 34.00 2.54
C GLU A 321 -14.69 34.37 3.44
#